data_AF-A0A957EBL6-F1
#
_entry.id   AF-A0A957EBL6-F1
#
_cell.length_a   1.000
_cell.length_b   1.000
_cell.length_c   1.000
_cell.angle_alpha   90.00
_cell.angle_beta   90.00
_cell.angle_gamma   90.00
#
_symmetry.space_group_name_H-M   'P 1'
#
loop_
_entity.id
_entity.type
_entity.pdbx_description
1 polymer ?
#
loop_
_entity_poly.entity_id
_entity_poly.type
_entity_poly.pdbx_seq_one_letter_code
_entity_poly.pdbx_strand_id
1 'polypeptide(L)'
;MSAEHVCLRCGACCAYYRVSFYWAEADPAVTGTVPLSLTEKLNEFRRVMAGTNGKSPRCVALKGQIGSCVHCTIYEERPSPCREFRVAWEDGLPSPECDKARLAWGLPVLQPYALLPPEQIIEHRLEQVDPVQNLKTRRSQPDDVSIGMVDEPEQSPAEENDAGESAAYS
;
A
#
# COMPACT_ATOMS: atom_id res chain seq x y z
N MET A 1 10.97 20.44 -7.37
CA MET A 1 10.58 19.92 -6.05
C MET A 1 10.77 18.42 -6.12
N SER A 2 11.76 17.88 -5.40
CA SER A 2 12.06 16.45 -5.37
C SER A 2 10.83 15.70 -4.87
N ALA A 3 10.39 14.65 -5.57
CA ALA A 3 9.35 13.78 -5.06
C ALA A 3 9.83 13.18 -3.73
N GLU A 4 9.09 13.45 -2.65
CA GLU A 4 9.41 12.92 -1.34
C GLU A 4 9.34 11.39 -1.37
N HIS A 5 10.39 10.72 -0.89
CA HIS A 5 10.50 9.26 -0.97
C HIS A 5 9.33 8.58 -0.24
N VAL A 6 8.70 7.57 -0.86
CA VAL A 6 7.45 6.96 -0.36
C VAL A 6 7.53 6.45 1.08
N CYS A 7 8.72 6.06 1.53
CA CYS A 7 8.93 5.55 2.88
C CYS A 7 8.72 6.64 3.96
N LEU A 8 8.86 7.92 3.61
CA LEU A 8 8.57 9.05 4.50
C LEU A 8 7.06 9.23 4.76
N ARG A 9 6.21 8.47 4.05
CA ARG A 9 4.75 8.50 4.22
C ARG A 9 4.15 7.15 4.64
N CYS A 10 4.93 6.07 4.72
CA CYS A 10 4.39 4.73 5.03
C CYS A 10 4.76 4.23 6.43
N GLY A 11 6.05 4.13 6.77
CA GLY A 11 6.54 3.58 8.05
C GLY A 11 6.25 2.10 8.31
N ALA A 12 5.70 1.37 7.34
CA ALA A 12 5.15 0.03 7.55
C ALA A 12 6.20 -1.01 7.98
N CYS A 13 7.35 -1.07 7.29
CA CYS A 13 8.40 -2.04 7.60
C CYS A 13 8.96 -1.86 9.03
N CYS A 14 9.11 -0.61 9.47
CA CYS A 14 9.56 -0.24 10.82
C CYS A 14 8.59 -0.64 11.93
N ALA A 15 7.33 -0.95 11.58
CA ALA A 15 6.28 -1.34 12.50
C ALA A 15 5.72 -2.74 12.20
N TYR A 16 6.44 -3.54 11.43
CA TYR A 16 6.00 -4.87 11.05
C TYR A 16 7.08 -5.93 11.26
N TYR A 17 8.34 -5.60 10.97
CA TYR A 17 9.44 -6.55 11.08
C TYR A 17 10.22 -6.38 12.39
N ARG A 18 10.69 -7.50 12.93
CA ARG A 18 11.78 -7.48 13.91
C ARG A 18 13.08 -7.15 13.21
N VAL A 19 13.74 -6.08 13.61
CA VAL A 19 15.03 -5.68 13.04
C VAL A 19 16.14 -6.30 13.88
N SER A 20 16.59 -7.51 13.51
CA SER A 20 17.72 -8.20 14.15
C SER A 20 18.97 -8.13 13.30
N PHE A 21 20.11 -7.78 13.89
CA PHE A 21 21.36 -7.52 13.18
C PHE A 21 22.58 -7.96 14.02
N TYR A 22 23.77 -7.96 13.43
CA TYR A 22 24.97 -8.44 14.13
C TYR A 22 25.38 -7.45 15.22
N TRP A 23 25.77 -7.95 16.40
CA TRP A 23 26.00 -7.09 17.56
C TRP A 23 27.06 -5.99 17.32
N ALA A 24 28.06 -6.25 16.49
CA ALA A 24 29.15 -5.31 16.22
C ALA A 24 28.71 -4.08 15.41
N GLU A 25 27.56 -4.12 14.71
CA GLU A 25 27.03 -2.93 14.03
C GLU A 25 26.60 -1.83 15.00
N ALA A 26 26.41 -2.18 16.28
CA ALA A 26 26.15 -1.23 17.35
C ALA A 26 27.34 -1.07 18.31
N ASP A 27 28.48 -1.72 18.08
CA ASP A 27 29.65 -1.57 18.96
C ASP A 27 30.55 -0.42 18.48
N PRO A 28 30.66 0.69 19.25
CA PRO A 28 31.55 1.80 18.89
C PRO A 28 33.03 1.41 18.89
N ALA A 29 33.41 0.32 19.58
CA ALA A 29 34.81 -0.13 19.64
C ALA A 29 35.28 -0.83 18.35
N VAL A 30 34.35 -1.32 17.52
CA VAL A 30 34.68 -1.95 16.23
C VAL A 30 34.63 -0.88 15.14
N THR A 31 33.42 -0.56 14.68
CA THR A 31 33.07 0.53 13.74
C THR A 31 31.55 0.69 13.66
N GLY A 32 30.81 0.16 14.64
CA GLY A 32 29.36 0.16 14.65
C GLY A 32 28.81 1.59 14.69
N THR A 33 27.82 1.87 13.85
CA THR A 33 27.16 3.19 13.79
C THR A 33 25.81 3.19 14.49
N VAL A 34 25.20 2.03 14.73
CA VAL A 34 23.88 1.93 15.32
C VAL A 34 23.94 2.32 16.81
N PRO A 35 23.17 3.32 17.28
CA PRO A 35 23.25 3.74 18.68
C PRO A 35 22.78 2.63 19.64
N LEU A 36 23.67 2.19 20.54
CA LEU A 36 23.36 1.11 21.52
C LEU A 36 22.08 1.38 22.33
N SER A 37 21.84 2.64 22.68
CA SER A 37 20.67 3.09 23.46
C SER A 37 19.33 2.81 22.78
N LEU A 38 19.31 2.57 21.46
CA LEU A 38 18.12 2.25 20.68
C LEU A 38 18.00 0.74 20.38
N THR A 39 18.80 -0.08 21.05
CA THR A 39 18.90 -1.51 20.78
C THR A 39 18.75 -2.36 22.04
N GLU A 40 18.29 -3.59 21.88
CA GLU A 40 18.20 -4.59 22.93
C GLU A 40 19.07 -5.81 22.57
N LYS A 41 19.59 -6.51 23.57
CA LYS A 41 20.32 -7.77 23.35
C LYS A 41 19.31 -8.86 22.98
N LEU A 42 19.51 -9.52 21.85
CA LEU A 42 18.69 -10.68 21.45
C LEU A 42 19.33 -11.99 21.90
N ASN A 43 20.61 -12.16 21.61
CA ASN A 43 21.42 -13.30 22.06
C ASN A 43 22.91 -12.90 22.08
N GLU A 44 23.82 -13.88 22.11
CA GLU A 44 25.27 -13.64 22.13
C GLU A 44 25.79 -12.93 20.88
N PHE A 45 25.23 -13.24 19.69
CA PHE A 45 25.74 -12.75 18.41
C PHE A 45 24.86 -11.69 17.75
N ARG A 46 23.67 -11.43 18.29
CA ARG A 46 22.69 -10.53 17.66
C ARG A 46 22.11 -9.53 18.64
N ARG A 47 21.85 -8.34 18.11
CA ARG A 47 21.01 -7.31 18.73
C ARG A 47 19.76 -7.10 17.89
N VAL A 48 18.79 -6.41 18.49
CA VAL A 48 17.57 -5.98 17.82
C VAL A 48 17.33 -4.50 18.06
N MET A 49 16.70 -3.82 17.11
CA MET A 49 16.19 -2.47 17.38
C MET A 49 15.10 -2.56 18.45
N ALA A 50 15.19 -1.71 19.47
CA ALA A 50 14.26 -1.71 20.58
C ALA A 50 12.82 -1.48 20.09
N GLY A 51 11.86 -2.15 20.74
CA GLY A 51 10.45 -2.14 20.37
C GLY A 51 10.07 -3.03 19.18
N THR A 52 11.04 -3.63 18.47
CA THR A 52 10.74 -4.55 17.35
C THR A 52 10.67 -6.03 17.77
N ASN A 53 11.06 -6.35 19.00
CA ASN A 53 11.13 -7.72 19.52
C ASN A 53 9.85 -8.15 20.25
N GLY A 54 8.72 -8.15 19.53
CA GLY A 54 7.42 -8.51 20.12
C GLY A 54 6.37 -8.87 19.07
N LYS A 55 5.15 -9.18 19.54
CA LYS A 55 4.01 -9.53 18.67
C LYS A 55 3.48 -8.34 17.85
N SER A 56 3.74 -7.12 18.31
CA SER A 56 3.36 -5.88 17.63
C SER A 56 4.60 -4.98 17.50
N PRO A 57 5.50 -5.26 16.54
CA PRO A 57 6.74 -4.52 16.38
C PRO A 57 6.49 -3.02 16.13
N ARG A 58 7.24 -2.16 16.80
CA ARG A 58 7.36 -0.74 16.45
C ARG A 58 8.74 -0.26 16.84
N CYS A 59 9.58 0.01 15.84
CA CYS A 59 10.95 0.47 16.05
C CYS A 59 10.96 1.79 16.83
N VAL A 60 11.78 1.86 17.88
CA VAL A 60 11.96 3.07 18.71
C VAL A 60 12.41 4.30 17.91
N ALA A 61 13.15 4.08 16.81
CA ALA A 61 13.64 5.13 15.94
C ALA A 61 12.60 5.68 14.96
N LEU A 62 11.43 5.03 14.83
CA LEU A 62 10.34 5.51 13.97
C LEU A 62 9.61 6.65 14.67
N LYS A 63 9.66 7.84 14.06
CA LYS A 63 8.84 8.99 14.47
C LYS A 63 7.73 9.24 13.47
N GLY A 64 6.62 9.77 13.98
CA GLY A 64 5.43 10.07 13.19
C GLY A 64 4.40 8.94 13.16
N GLN A 65 3.42 9.09 12.26
CA GLN A 65 2.25 8.25 12.14
C GLN A 65 2.32 7.41 10.86
N ILE A 66 2.19 6.09 11.02
CA ILE A 66 2.18 5.12 9.92
C ILE A 66 1.08 5.49 8.92
N GLY A 67 1.40 5.45 7.63
CA GLY A 67 0.49 5.83 6.55
C GLY A 67 0.29 7.34 6.34
N SER A 68 0.93 8.19 7.13
CA SER A 68 0.81 9.66 7.04
C SER A 68 2.18 10.30 6.77
N CYS A 69 2.90 10.69 7.82
CA CYS A 69 4.23 11.27 7.77
C CYS A 69 5.09 10.59 8.84
N VAL A 70 6.21 10.04 8.42
CA VAL A 70 7.17 9.34 9.29
C VAL A 70 8.60 9.66 8.89
N HIS A 71 9.52 9.48 9.83
CA HIS A 71 10.94 9.41 9.51
C HIS A 71 11.68 8.52 10.52
N CYS A 72 12.86 8.06 10.12
CA CYS A 72 13.79 7.40 11.03
C CYS A 72 14.67 8.47 11.70
N THR A 73 14.83 8.44 13.01
CA THR A 73 15.72 9.38 13.73
C THR A 73 17.21 9.06 13.56
N ILE A 74 17.52 7.87 13.06
CA ILE A 74 18.90 7.37 12.86
C ILE A 74 19.12 6.91 11.42
N TYR A 75 18.56 7.62 10.43
CA TYR A 75 18.55 7.16 9.03
C TYR A 75 19.96 6.85 8.48
N GLU A 76 20.94 7.67 8.82
CA GLU A 76 22.35 7.51 8.43
C GLU A 76 23.11 6.46 9.25
N GLU A 77 22.54 6.02 10.37
CA GLU A 77 23.13 5.06 11.32
C GLU A 77 22.32 3.76 11.36
N ARG A 78 21.52 3.51 10.31
CA ARG A 78 20.66 2.33 10.22
C ARG A 78 21.48 1.03 10.24
N PRO A 79 20.99 -0.03 10.91
CA PRO A 79 21.58 -1.36 10.81
C PRO A 79 21.40 -1.92 9.40
N SER A 80 22.22 -2.91 9.04
CA SER A 80 22.24 -3.60 7.74
C SER A 80 20.84 -4.03 7.26
N PRO A 81 19.95 -4.64 8.07
CA PRO A 81 18.65 -5.09 7.55
C PRO A 81 17.74 -3.92 7.14
N CYS A 82 17.94 -2.74 7.72
CA CYS A 82 17.19 -1.53 7.36
C CYS A 82 17.77 -0.81 6.13
N ARG A 83 19.07 -1.00 5.82
CA ARG A 83 19.71 -0.44 4.61
C ARG A 83 19.47 -1.32 3.39
N GLU A 84 19.49 -2.63 3.59
CA GLU A 84 19.33 -3.64 2.55
C GLU A 84 17.86 -3.95 2.24
N PHE A 85 16.92 -3.40 3.02
CA PHE A 85 15.49 -3.60 2.78
C PHE A 85 15.08 -2.98 1.44
N ARG A 86 14.70 -3.84 0.49
CA ARG A 86 14.23 -3.40 -0.83
C ARG A 86 12.84 -2.77 -0.75
N VAL A 87 12.71 -1.57 -1.28
CA VAL A 87 11.42 -0.91 -1.45
C VAL A 87 10.81 -1.39 -2.76
N ALA A 88 9.53 -1.78 -2.76
CA ALA A 88 8.86 -2.21 -3.97
C ALA A 88 8.91 -1.13 -5.04
N TRP A 89 9.35 -1.51 -6.23
CA TRP A 89 9.50 -0.71 -7.44
C TRP A 89 10.61 0.35 -7.42
N GLU A 90 11.44 0.43 -6.37
CA GLU A 90 12.56 1.38 -6.32
C GLU A 90 13.63 1.02 -7.37
N ASP A 91 13.84 -0.27 -7.59
CA ASP A 91 14.68 -0.84 -8.64
C ASP A 91 13.87 -1.33 -9.86
N GLY A 92 12.61 -0.89 -9.98
CA GLY A 92 11.70 -1.33 -11.04
C GLY A 92 11.11 -2.73 -10.84
N LEU A 93 11.34 -3.38 -9.70
CA LEU A 93 10.82 -4.71 -9.40
C LEU A 93 9.92 -4.69 -8.15
N PRO A 94 8.89 -5.56 -8.07
CA PRO A 94 8.10 -5.69 -6.86
C PRO A 94 8.95 -6.21 -5.69
N SER A 95 8.53 -5.89 -4.46
CA SER A 95 9.08 -6.47 -3.23
C SER A 95 7.94 -7.06 -2.39
N PRO A 96 7.82 -8.40 -2.32
CA PRO A 96 6.81 -9.07 -1.50
C PRO A 96 6.90 -8.70 -0.02
N GLU A 97 8.10 -8.41 0.50
CA GLU A 97 8.34 -8.00 1.88
C GLU A 97 7.79 -6.60 2.15
N CYS A 98 8.03 -5.67 1.22
CA CYS A 98 7.46 -4.33 1.29
C CYS A 98 5.92 -4.40 1.25
N ASP A 99 5.37 -5.15 0.30
CA ASP A 99 3.92 -5.31 0.13
C ASP A 99 3.27 -5.95 1.35
N LYS A 100 3.88 -7.00 1.91
CA LYS A 100 3.40 -7.66 3.13
C LYS A 100 3.32 -6.70 4.31
N ALA A 101 4.36 -5.88 4.53
CA ALA A 101 4.34 -4.90 5.61
C ALA A 101 3.26 -3.82 5.39
N ARG A 102 3.11 -3.34 4.14
CA ARG A 102 2.09 -2.34 3.80
C ARG A 102 0.68 -2.88 4.03
N LEU A 103 0.38 -4.07 3.53
CA LEU A 103 -0.91 -4.72 3.69
C LEU A 103 -1.25 -4.98 5.16
N ALA A 104 -0.27 -5.38 5.97
CA ALA A 104 -0.47 -5.57 7.42
C ALA A 104 -0.89 -4.29 8.17
N TRP A 105 -0.55 -3.12 7.62
CA TRP A 105 -0.95 -1.82 8.15
C TRP A 105 -2.10 -1.17 7.37
N GLY A 106 -2.79 -1.93 6.50
CA GLY A 106 -3.91 -1.43 5.70
C GLY A 106 -3.51 -0.43 4.62
N LEU A 107 -2.22 -0.38 4.26
CA LEU A 107 -1.72 0.49 3.20
C LEU A 107 -1.78 -0.22 1.86
N PRO A 108 -2.12 0.49 0.76
CA PRO A 108 -2.12 -0.10 -0.57
C PRO A 108 -0.70 -0.49 -0.98
N VAL A 109 -0.53 -1.60 -1.71
CA VAL A 109 0.76 -1.97 -2.31
C VAL A 109 1.25 -0.90 -3.28
N LEU A 110 2.56 -0.80 -3.45
CA LEU A 110 3.12 0.15 -4.41
C LEU A 110 2.87 -0.35 -5.83
N GLN A 111 2.59 0.61 -6.72
CA GLN A 111 2.45 0.35 -8.15
C GLN A 111 3.79 0.65 -8.84
N PRO A 112 4.07 0.06 -10.02
CA PRO A 112 5.32 0.30 -10.76
C PRO A 112 5.67 1.77 -10.95
N TYR A 113 4.66 2.60 -11.14
CA TYR A 113 4.80 4.03 -11.40
C TYR A 113 4.69 4.90 -10.13
N ALA A 114 4.54 4.31 -8.95
CA ALA A 114 4.35 5.07 -7.70
C ALA A 114 5.61 5.82 -7.23
N LEU A 115 6.78 5.46 -7.78
CA LEU A 115 8.07 6.07 -7.47
C LEU A 115 8.65 6.89 -8.62
N LEU A 116 7.95 6.96 -9.75
CA LEU A 116 8.41 7.72 -10.90
C LEU A 116 8.20 9.22 -10.70
N PRO A 117 9.08 10.08 -11.25
CA PRO A 117 8.82 11.50 -11.37
C PRO A 117 7.50 11.76 -12.12
N PRO A 118 6.76 12.85 -11.81
CA PRO A 118 5.49 13.17 -12.46
C PRO A 118 5.53 13.16 -13.99
N GLU A 119 6.63 13.60 -14.58
CA GLU A 119 6.87 13.61 -16.02
C GLU A 119 6.87 12.21 -16.65
N GLN A 120 7.48 11.22 -15.98
CA GLN A 120 7.56 9.84 -16.47
C GLN A 120 6.25 9.07 -16.27
N ILE A 121 5.43 9.47 -15.29
CA ILE A 121 4.09 8.92 -15.08
C ILE A 121 3.18 9.25 -16.27
N ILE A 122 3.29 10.46 -16.84
CA ILE A 122 2.47 10.89 -17.98
C ILE A 122 2.81 10.05 -19.21
N GLU A 123 4.10 9.89 -19.53
CA GLU A 123 4.55 9.10 -20.68
C GLU A 123 4.07 7.65 -20.60
N HIS A 124 4.28 6.98 -19.47
CA HIS A 124 3.77 5.61 -19.29
C HIS A 124 2.25 5.51 -19.34
N ARG A 125 1.53 6.51 -18.82
CA ARG A 125 0.06 6.53 -18.94
C ARG A 125 -0.37 6.63 -20.41
N LEU A 126 0.33 7.41 -21.23
CA LEU A 126 0.04 7.53 -22.67
C LEU A 126 0.38 6.24 -23.43
N GLU A 127 1.47 5.56 -23.09
CA GLU A 127 1.83 4.26 -23.67
C GLU A 127 0.82 3.15 -23.37
N GLN A 128 0.20 3.17 -22.18
CA GLN A 128 -0.82 2.19 -21.80
C GLN A 128 -2.22 2.49 -22.33
N VAL A 129 -2.45 3.69 -22.89
CA VAL A 129 -3.68 4.00 -23.63
C VAL A 129 -3.47 3.54 -25.08
N ASP A 130 -3.56 2.23 -25.28
CA ASP A 130 -3.44 1.57 -26.58
C ASP A 130 -4.63 1.99 -27.48
N PRO A 131 -4.47 2.89 -28.48
CA PRO A 131 -5.61 3.44 -29.23
C PRO A 131 -6.35 2.34 -30.02
N VAL A 132 -5.63 1.26 -30.34
CA VAL A 132 -6.08 0.14 -31.15
C VAL A 132 -7.00 -0.82 -30.38
N GLN A 133 -6.85 -0.95 -29.05
CA GLN A 133 -7.72 -1.81 -28.25
C GLN A 133 -9.10 -1.20 -28.01
N ASN A 134 -9.18 0.13 -27.90
CA ASN A 134 -10.45 0.84 -27.68
C ASN A 134 -11.34 0.90 -28.94
N LEU A 135 -10.77 0.64 -30.13
CA LEU A 135 -11.51 0.47 -31.39
C LEU A 135 -12.12 -0.93 -31.56
N LYS A 136 -11.54 -1.97 -30.93
CA LYS A 136 -12.02 -3.35 -31.05
C LYS A 136 -13.25 -3.62 -30.19
N THR A 137 -13.41 -2.92 -29.06
CA THR A 137 -14.58 -3.02 -28.17
C THR A 137 -15.82 -2.28 -28.68
N ARG A 138 -15.71 -1.41 -29.69
CA ARG A 138 -16.86 -0.75 -30.34
C ARG A 138 -17.39 -1.44 -31.61
N ARG A 139 -16.70 -2.48 -32.10
CA ARG A 139 -17.01 -3.10 -33.41
C ARG A 139 -17.86 -4.38 -33.36
N SER A 140 -18.41 -4.73 -32.20
CA SER A 140 -19.26 -5.91 -32.03
C SER A 140 -20.66 -5.55 -31.57
N GLN A 141 -21.42 -4.81 -32.40
CA GLN A 141 -22.87 -4.97 -32.56
C GLN A 141 -23.28 -4.42 -33.95
N PRO A 142 -23.60 -5.27 -34.94
CA PRO A 142 -24.42 -4.88 -36.07
C PRO A 142 -25.91 -5.11 -35.74
N ASP A 143 -26.68 -4.04 -35.95
CA ASP A 143 -28.08 -4.01 -36.40
C ASP A 143 -29.13 -4.85 -35.65
N ASP A 144 -29.81 -4.25 -34.65
CA ASP A 144 -31.27 -4.36 -34.49
C ASP A 144 -31.81 -3.28 -33.53
N VAL A 145 -32.14 -2.09 -34.05
CA VAL A 145 -33.17 -1.24 -33.43
C VAL A 145 -34.11 -0.80 -34.53
N SER A 146 -35.03 -1.70 -34.87
CA SER A 146 -36.24 -1.35 -35.61
C SER A 146 -37.02 -0.31 -34.82
N ILE A 147 -37.07 0.91 -35.33
CA ILE A 147 -37.93 2.00 -34.86
C ILE A 147 -39.37 1.61 -35.19
N GLY A 148 -40.08 1.07 -34.21
CA GLY A 148 -41.53 0.93 -34.24
C GLY A 148 -42.19 2.16 -33.65
N MET A 149 -42.73 3.01 -34.52
CA MET A 149 -43.74 4.01 -34.16
C MET A 149 -45.01 3.27 -33.70
N VAL A 150 -45.45 3.50 -32.46
CA VAL A 150 -46.87 3.34 -32.08
C VAL A 150 -47.25 4.38 -31.03
N ASP A 151 -48.37 5.01 -31.30
CA ASP A 151 -49.00 6.14 -30.60
C ASP A 151 -49.37 5.86 -29.13
N GLU A 152 -49.29 6.93 -28.31
CA GLU A 152 -50.14 7.14 -27.12
C GLU A 152 -51.58 7.50 -27.59
N PRO A 153 -52.64 7.51 -26.75
CA PRO A 153 -52.77 7.16 -25.32
C PRO A 153 -54.07 6.36 -24.98
N GLU A 154 -54.22 5.83 -23.76
CA GLU A 154 -55.51 5.89 -23.02
C GLU A 154 -55.42 5.45 -21.53
N GLN A 155 -55.79 6.42 -20.68
CA GLN A 155 -56.45 6.44 -19.36
C GLN A 155 -56.52 5.22 -18.39
N SER A 156 -56.23 5.56 -17.12
CA SER A 156 -56.52 4.89 -15.84
C SER A 156 -58.04 4.83 -15.47
N PRO A 157 -58.52 4.43 -14.26
CA PRO A 157 -57.91 3.71 -13.11
C PRO A 157 -58.82 2.61 -12.46
N ALA A 158 -58.28 1.98 -11.40
CA ALA A 158 -58.94 1.49 -10.16
C ALA A 158 -59.63 0.10 -10.10
N GLU A 159 -59.24 -0.66 -9.05
CA GLU A 159 -60.04 -1.44 -8.07
C GLU A 159 -59.06 -2.41 -7.36
N GLU A 160 -58.58 -2.18 -6.13
CA GLU A 160 -59.21 -2.33 -4.80
C GLU A 160 -59.22 -3.79 -4.27
N ASN A 161 -59.18 -3.94 -2.94
CA ASN A 161 -59.06 -5.12 -2.06
C ASN A 161 -57.64 -5.27 -1.46
N ASP A 162 -57.29 -4.64 -0.33
CA ASP A 162 -57.83 -4.69 1.05
C ASP A 162 -57.52 -5.98 1.85
N ALA A 163 -57.09 -5.72 3.09
CA ALA A 163 -57.02 -6.56 4.29
C ALA A 163 -56.18 -7.84 4.22
N GLY A 164 -55.05 -7.90 4.94
CA GLY A 164 -55.03 -8.32 6.36
C GLY A 164 -54.26 -9.66 6.41
N GLU A 165 -53.58 -10.11 7.45
CA GLU A 165 -53.46 -9.72 8.84
C GLU A 165 -52.22 -10.47 9.39
N SER A 166 -51.81 -10.07 10.59
CA SER A 166 -50.70 -10.52 11.43
C SER A 166 -50.43 -12.03 11.57
N ALA A 167 -49.17 -12.35 11.91
CA ALA A 167 -48.73 -13.11 13.11
C ALA A 167 -47.30 -13.64 12.84
N ALA A 168 -46.25 -13.21 13.55
CA ALA A 168 -45.88 -13.64 14.90
C ALA A 168 -45.68 -15.16 15.03
N TYR A 169 -44.43 -15.61 14.96
CA TYR A 169 -43.89 -16.76 15.72
C TYR A 169 -42.35 -16.66 15.69
N SER A 170 -41.76 -16.22 16.82
CA SER A 170 -40.91 -17.02 17.74
C SER A 170 -39.59 -17.48 17.15
#